data_AF-A0A3B0A5M5-F1
#
_entry.id   AF-A0A3B0A5M5-F1
#
_cell.length_a   1.000
_cell.length_b   1.000
_cell.length_c   1.000
_cell.angle_alpha   90.00
_cell.angle_beta   90.00
_cell.angle_gamma   90.00
#
_symmetry.space_group_name_H-M   'P 1'
#
loop_
_entity.id
_entity.type
_entity.pdbx_description
1 polymer ?
#
loop_
_entity_poly.entity_id
_entity_poly.type
_entity_poly.pdbx_seq_one_letter_code
_entity_poly.pdbx_strand_id
1 'polypeptide(L)'
;MIPAGAPERAGAVSSDWVSTSMPYLRPGGDGPGGAWREEARARGRRGGQRIVHAGEVAAPEVVAGLLGVAEGSPVVVRRRVMYADEEPVELTDAYFPLHIARGTSLADPAKIP
;
A
#
# COMPACT_ATOMS: atom_id res chain seq x y z
N MET A 1 51.95 -11.92 30.05
CA MET A 1 51.17 -13.11 30.45
C MET A 1 49.69 -12.75 30.33
N ILE A 2 49.02 -13.21 29.28
CA ILE A 2 47.60 -12.95 29.01
C ILE A 2 46.79 -14.15 29.54
N PRO A 3 45.51 -13.99 29.90
CA PRO A 3 44.53 -14.96 29.45
C PRO A 3 43.60 -14.30 28.44
N ALA A 4 43.59 -14.87 27.24
CA ALA A 4 42.74 -14.50 26.14
C ALA A 4 41.27 -14.55 26.56
N GLY A 5 40.53 -13.46 26.31
CA GLY A 5 39.07 -13.46 26.35
C GLY A 5 38.55 -14.41 25.29
N ALA A 6 37.62 -15.27 25.69
CA ALA A 6 36.98 -16.27 24.85
C ALA A 6 36.37 -15.63 23.57
N PRO A 7 36.33 -16.36 22.45
CA PRO A 7 35.67 -15.86 21.24
C PRO A 7 34.19 -15.58 21.52
N GLU A 8 33.78 -14.37 21.21
CA GLU A 8 32.40 -13.91 21.22
C GLU A 8 31.54 -14.87 20.38
N ARG A 9 30.57 -15.52 21.02
CA ARG A 9 29.59 -16.35 20.34
C ARG A 9 28.82 -15.45 19.39
N ALA A 10 28.93 -15.68 18.08
CA ALA A 10 28.05 -15.08 17.10
C ALA A 10 26.60 -15.26 17.55
N GLY A 11 25.96 -14.18 17.99
CA GLY A 11 24.54 -14.16 18.28
C GLY A 11 23.81 -14.49 16.99
N ALA A 12 23.03 -15.58 17.00
CA ALA A 12 22.10 -15.85 15.92
C ALA A 12 21.19 -14.62 15.77
N VAL A 13 21.25 -13.97 14.60
CA VAL A 13 20.31 -12.91 14.25
C VAL A 13 18.92 -13.56 14.22
N SER A 14 18.06 -13.19 15.16
CA SER A 14 16.65 -13.62 15.14
C SER A 14 16.04 -13.15 13.82
N SER A 15 15.54 -14.10 13.02
CA SER A 15 14.88 -13.86 11.74
C SER A 15 13.50 -13.23 11.86
N ASP A 16 13.03 -12.97 13.08
CA ASP A 16 11.60 -12.71 13.32
C ASP A 16 11.34 -11.22 13.53
N TRP A 17 11.61 -10.43 12.48
CA TRP A 17 11.07 -9.07 12.38
C TRP A 17 9.60 -9.16 11.95
N VAL A 18 8.69 -9.22 12.93
CA VAL A 18 7.24 -9.13 12.67
C VAL A 18 6.82 -7.66 12.73
N SER A 19 6.56 -7.07 11.57
CA SER A 19 5.93 -5.74 11.47
C SER A 19 4.41 -5.87 11.35
N THR A 20 3.66 -4.96 11.99
CA THR A 20 2.19 -4.86 11.87
C THR A 20 1.73 -4.71 10.42
N SER A 21 2.59 -4.21 9.53
CA SER A 21 2.29 -4.04 8.10
C SER A 21 2.60 -5.27 7.25
N MET A 22 3.27 -6.31 7.77
CA MET A 22 3.61 -7.51 7.02
C MET A 22 2.42 -8.18 6.31
N PRO A 23 1.21 -8.26 6.91
CA PRO A 23 0.04 -8.82 6.22
C PRO A 23 -0.33 -8.06 4.93
N TYR A 24 0.01 -6.77 4.82
CA TYR A 24 -0.29 -5.94 3.65
C TYR A 24 0.67 -6.16 2.48
N LEU A 25 1.80 -6.83 2.70
CA LEU A 25 2.81 -7.10 1.68
C LEU A 25 2.69 -8.52 1.08
N ARG A 26 1.82 -9.36 1.62
CA ARG A 26 1.67 -10.76 1.18
C ARG A 26 0.94 -10.81 -0.18
N PRO A 27 1.55 -11.39 -1.23
CA PRO A 27 0.84 -11.72 -2.45
C PRO A 27 -0.25 -12.75 -2.16
N GLY A 28 -1.44 -12.62 -2.76
CA GLY A 28 -2.43 -13.71 -2.78
C GLY A 28 -3.31 -13.91 -1.54
N GLY A 29 -3.61 -12.87 -0.75
CA GLY A 29 -4.75 -12.88 0.19
C GLY A 29 -6.11 -12.99 -0.54
N ASP A 30 -7.24 -12.67 0.12
CA ASP A 30 -8.62 -12.63 -0.46
C ASP A 30 -8.82 -11.59 -1.61
N GLY A 31 -7.88 -11.49 -2.53
CA GLY A 31 -7.74 -10.44 -3.54
C GLY A 31 -7.30 -9.08 -2.96
N PRO A 32 -7.29 -8.04 -3.80
CA PRO A 32 -6.98 -6.67 -3.38
C PRO A 32 -7.72 -6.24 -2.10
N GLY A 33 -6.91 -5.82 -1.12
CA GLY A 33 -7.24 -5.51 0.28
C GLY A 33 -8.01 -6.57 1.06
N GLY A 34 -7.67 -7.84 0.84
CA GLY A 34 -7.92 -8.91 1.80
C GLY A 34 -7.28 -8.62 3.17
N ALA A 35 -6.08 -8.01 3.19
CA ALA A 35 -5.38 -7.66 4.43
C ALA A 35 -6.23 -6.78 5.37
N TRP A 36 -6.90 -5.74 4.84
CA TRP A 36 -7.80 -4.91 5.65
C TRP A 36 -9.03 -5.69 6.14
N ARG A 37 -9.62 -6.53 5.29
CA ARG A 37 -10.76 -7.39 5.68
C ARG A 37 -10.38 -8.32 6.83
N GLU A 38 -9.24 -8.98 6.71
CA GLU A 38 -8.71 -9.90 7.72
C GLU A 38 -8.40 -9.15 9.02
N GLU A 39 -7.74 -7.99 8.92
CA GLU A 39 -7.41 -7.17 10.08
C GLU A 39 -8.65 -6.65 10.82
N ALA A 40 -9.65 -6.17 10.08
CA ALA A 40 -10.92 -5.74 10.67
C ALA A 40 -11.63 -6.91 11.36
N ARG A 41 -11.66 -8.09 10.72
CA ARG A 41 -12.24 -9.31 11.29
C ARG A 41 -11.55 -9.73 12.58
N ALA A 42 -10.21 -9.64 12.63
CA ALA A 42 -9.44 -9.93 13.84
C ALA A 42 -9.77 -8.98 15.01
N ARG A 43 -10.35 -7.81 14.71
CA ARG A 43 -10.86 -6.84 15.69
C ARG A 43 -12.38 -6.88 15.87
N GLY A 44 -13.06 -7.91 15.37
CA GLY A 44 -14.51 -8.07 15.50
C GLY A 44 -15.34 -7.15 14.62
N ARG A 45 -14.76 -6.58 13.55
CA ARG A 45 -15.40 -5.63 12.63
C ARG A 45 -15.47 -6.18 11.20
N ARG A 46 -16.34 -5.60 10.38
CA ARG A 46 -16.39 -5.85 8.92
C ARG A 46 -15.55 -4.82 8.17
N GLY A 47 -14.45 -5.26 7.56
CA GLY A 47 -13.64 -4.42 6.68
C GLY A 47 -14.22 -4.34 5.28
N GLY A 48 -14.25 -3.14 4.69
CA GLY A 48 -14.67 -2.91 3.30
C GLY A 48 -13.75 -1.95 2.58
N GLN A 49 -13.80 -1.95 1.25
CA GLN A 49 -13.19 -0.91 0.44
C GLN A 49 -13.98 -0.69 -0.84
N ARG A 50 -13.90 0.52 -1.40
CA ARG A 50 -14.47 0.85 -2.70
C ARG A 50 -13.57 1.82 -3.45
N ILE A 51 -13.31 1.53 -4.72
CA ILE A 51 -12.69 2.49 -5.64
C ILE A 51 -13.79 3.41 -6.14
N VAL A 52 -13.65 4.70 -5.89
CA VAL A 52 -14.66 5.70 -6.25
C VAL A 52 -14.30 6.43 -7.54
N HIS A 53 -13.02 6.39 -7.92
CA HIS A 53 -12.55 6.96 -9.17
C HIS A 53 -11.21 6.33 -9.56
N ALA A 54 -11.02 6.10 -10.85
CA ALA A 54 -9.71 5.87 -11.46
C ALA A 54 -9.69 6.52 -12.84
N GLY A 55 -8.60 7.21 -13.19
CA GLY A 55 -8.49 7.84 -14.49
C GLY A 55 -7.38 8.88 -14.57
N GLU A 56 -7.18 9.42 -15.77
CA GLU A 56 -6.21 10.48 -16.03
C GLU A 56 -6.70 11.83 -15.47
N VAL A 57 -5.80 12.55 -14.81
CA VAL A 57 -6.00 13.92 -14.34
C VAL A 57 -4.73 14.73 -14.59
N ALA A 58 -4.87 16.06 -14.63
CA ALA A 58 -3.73 16.96 -14.57
C ALA A 58 -3.09 16.88 -13.19
N ALA A 59 -1.76 16.67 -13.11
CA ALA A 59 -1.05 16.55 -11.84
C ALA A 59 -1.11 17.86 -11.04
N PRO A 60 -1.66 17.85 -9.81
CA PRO A 60 -1.52 18.98 -8.88
C PRO A 60 -0.04 19.25 -8.58
N GLU A 61 0.33 20.49 -8.28
CA GLU A 61 1.71 20.93 -8.00
C GLU A 61 2.47 19.97 -7.07
N VAL A 62 1.88 19.63 -5.92
CA VAL A 62 2.49 18.72 -4.93
C VAL A 62 2.75 17.33 -5.52
N VAL A 63 1.79 16.79 -6.27
CA VAL A 63 1.92 15.48 -6.91
C VAL A 63 2.97 15.52 -8.01
N ALA A 64 3.00 16.59 -8.81
CA ALA A 64 3.97 16.78 -9.87
C ALA A 64 5.40 16.82 -9.31
N GLY A 65 5.63 17.57 -8.23
CA GLY A 65 6.90 17.62 -7.53
C GLY A 65 7.33 16.27 -6.96
N LEU A 66 6.42 15.51 -6.36
CA LEU A 66 6.71 14.17 -5.82
C LEU A 66 7.01 13.13 -6.91
N LEU A 67 6.36 13.25 -8.07
CA LEU A 67 6.53 12.32 -9.20
C LEU A 67 7.64 12.74 -10.17
N GLY A 68 8.24 13.92 -9.99
CA GLY A 68 9.27 14.45 -10.88
C GLY A 68 8.76 14.78 -12.30
N VAL A 69 7.51 15.21 -12.42
CA VAL A 69 6.88 15.63 -13.68
C VAL A 69 6.55 17.12 -13.63
N ALA A 70 6.29 17.74 -14.79
CA ALA A 70 5.82 19.13 -14.81
C ALA A 70 4.41 19.23 -14.22
N GLU A 71 4.11 20.32 -13.50
CA GLU A 71 2.74 20.63 -13.06
C GLU A 71 1.76 20.55 -14.24
N GLY A 72 0.59 19.98 -14.00
CA GLY A 72 -0.44 19.79 -15.02
C GLY A 72 -0.16 18.64 -15.99
N SER A 73 1.01 17.98 -15.93
CA SER A 73 1.27 16.77 -16.71
C SER A 73 0.20 15.71 -16.42
N PRO A 74 -0.22 14.92 -17.43
CA PRO A 74 -1.18 13.87 -17.21
C PRO A 74 -0.59 12.79 -16.29
N VAL A 75 -1.36 12.41 -15.27
CA VAL A 75 -1.09 11.32 -14.34
C VAL A 75 -2.37 10.51 -14.13
N VAL A 76 -2.25 9.25 -13.72
CA VAL A 76 -3.42 8.48 -13.30
C VAL A 76 -3.61 8.65 -11.80
N VAL A 77 -4.83 9.00 -11.37
CA VAL A 77 -5.22 8.96 -9.96
C VAL A 77 -6.19 7.80 -9.74
N ARG A 78 -6.03 7.09 -8.62
CA ARG A 78 -6.95 6.05 -8.16
C ARG A 78 -7.38 6.35 -6.72
N ARG A 79 -8.66 6.67 -6.56
CA ARG A 79 -9.28 7.10 -5.30
C ARG A 79 -10.03 5.95 -4.64
N ARG A 80 -9.76 5.73 -3.36
CA ARG A 80 -10.33 4.63 -2.57
C ARG A 80 -10.92 5.15 -1.26
N VAL A 81 -12.05 4.58 -0.88
CA VAL A 81 -12.62 4.70 0.46
C VAL A 81 -12.48 3.36 1.17
N MET A 82 -11.94 3.35 2.39
CA MET A 82 -11.91 2.19 3.28
C MET A 82 -13.05 2.30 4.29
N TYR A 83 -13.64 1.16 4.66
CA TYR A 83 -14.77 1.09 5.57
C TYR A 83 -14.49 0.15 6.74
N ALA A 84 -14.99 0.51 7.93
CA ALA A 84 -15.18 -0.39 9.06
C ALA A 84 -16.67 -0.37 9.43
N ASP A 85 -17.33 -1.53 9.40
CA ASP A 85 -18.76 -1.64 9.72
C ASP A 85 -19.64 -0.65 8.93
N GLU A 86 -19.32 -0.49 7.64
CA GLU A 86 -20.00 0.39 6.67
C GLU A 86 -19.77 1.90 6.88
N GLU A 87 -19.01 2.29 7.91
CA GLU A 87 -18.56 3.66 8.11
C GLU A 87 -17.24 3.93 7.38
N PRO A 88 -17.11 5.04 6.61
CA PRO A 88 -15.84 5.44 6.01
C PRO A 88 -14.80 5.77 7.09
N VAL A 89 -13.62 5.13 7.01
CA VAL A 89 -12.52 5.34 7.97
C VAL A 89 -11.25 5.89 7.34
N GLU A 90 -11.10 5.80 6.01
CA GLU A 90 -9.93 6.34 5.29
C GLU A 90 -10.31 6.73 3.86
N LEU A 91 -9.75 7.84 3.40
CA LEU A 91 -9.77 8.28 2.00
C LEU A 91 -8.33 8.30 1.48
N THR A 92 -8.10 7.63 0.36
CA THR A 92 -6.76 7.50 -0.22
C THR A 92 -6.78 7.81 -1.70
N ASP A 93 -5.93 8.74 -2.12
CA ASP A 93 -5.66 9.06 -3.52
C ASP A 93 -4.24 8.58 -3.86
N ALA A 94 -4.15 7.58 -4.74
CA ALA A 94 -2.89 7.08 -5.25
C ALA A 94 -2.63 7.64 -6.65
N TYR A 95 -1.49 8.30 -6.85
CA TYR A 95 -1.09 8.88 -8.13
C TYR A 95 0.03 8.06 -8.77
N PHE A 96 -0.08 7.86 -10.08
CA PHE A 96 0.87 7.09 -10.87
C PHE A 96 1.32 7.91 -12.10
N PRO A 97 2.62 7.92 -12.43
CA PRO A 97 3.09 8.45 -13.69
C PRO A 97 2.36 7.79 -14.86
N LEU A 98 1.93 8.59 -15.83
CA LEU A 98 1.10 8.10 -16.94
C LEU A 98 1.76 6.96 -17.71
N HIS A 99 3.08 7.03 -17.94
CA HIS A 99 3.81 6.01 -18.69
C HIS A 99 3.83 4.63 -18.00
N ILE A 100 3.57 4.57 -16.69
CA ILE A 100 3.45 3.33 -15.92
C ILE A 100 2.01 2.81 -15.96
N ALA A 101 1.04 3.72 -15.78
CA ALA A 101 -0.36 3.32 -15.57
C ALA A 101 -1.16 3.14 -16.85
N ARG A 102 -0.81 3.84 -17.94
CA ARG A 102 -1.55 3.81 -19.20
C ARG A 102 -1.63 2.38 -19.75
N GLY A 103 -2.85 1.94 -20.08
CA GLY A 103 -3.12 0.60 -20.60
C GLY A 103 -3.11 -0.52 -19.56
N THR A 104 -3.00 -0.19 -18.27
CA THR A 104 -3.07 -1.17 -17.16
C THR A 104 -4.36 -1.00 -16.35
N SER A 105 -4.66 -1.98 -15.49
CA SER A 105 -5.78 -1.88 -14.55
C SER A 105 -5.65 -0.75 -13.51
N LEU A 106 -4.49 -0.07 -13.41
CA LEU A 106 -4.34 1.11 -12.55
C LEU A 106 -5.22 2.28 -13.01
N ALA A 107 -5.52 2.36 -14.32
CA ALA A 107 -6.37 3.39 -14.89
C ALA A 107 -7.88 3.04 -14.82
N ASP A 108 -8.22 1.84 -14.33
CA ASP A 108 -9.60 1.35 -14.28
C ASP A 108 -10.13 1.30 -12.83
N PRO A 109 -11.39 1.71 -12.59
CA PRO A 109 -12.00 1.61 -11.27
C PRO A 109 -12.21 0.16 -10.79
N ALA A 110 -12.14 -0.83 -11.68
CA ALA A 110 -12.22 -2.25 -11.35
C ALA A 110 -11.09 -2.70 -10.41
N LYS A 111 -11.31 -3.86 -9.78
CA LYS A 111 -10.24 -4.51 -9.00
C LYS A 111 -9.10 -4.92 -9.94
N ILE A 112 -7.88 -4.67 -9.50
CA ILE A 112 -6.67 -5.13 -10.18
C ILE A 112 -6.55 -6.64 -9.93
N PRO A 113 -6.45 -7.48 -10.97
CA PRO A 113 -6.30 -8.92 -10.83
C PRO A 113 -5.05 -9.34 -10.06
#